data_AF-A0A316UDH5-F1
#
_entry.id   AF-A0A316UDH5-F1
#
_cell.length_a   1.000
_cell.length_b   1.000
_cell.length_c   1.000
_cell.angle_alpha   90.00
_cell.angle_beta   90.00
_cell.angle_gamma   90.00
#
_symmetry.space_group_name_H-M   'P 1'
#
loop_
_entity.id
_entity.type
_entity.pdbx_description
1 polymer ?
#
loop_
_entity_poly.entity_id
_entity_poly.type
_entity_poly.pdbx_seq_one_letter_code
_entity_poly.pdbx_strand_id
1 'polypeptide(L)'
;MVRSYPNIVITGTPGTGKTSHAALLASSWPASSSSSAQVLRHINVGDLCKQKSFTISYDESWQSYEVDEDKLLDYLEPLTGTRAPEPEDEEETKEAKETQDTEERGGLILDWHTCDVWPERWVDLVVVLSCDHQKLWQRLEKRGYPLQKIQENNDAEIMQVVLDEARESYPAEAIVELTSEEASDVEENVERIKSWIDQWRKARGLADEAAQ
;
A
#
# COMPACT_ATOMS: atom_id res chain seq x y z
N MET A 1 1.98 17.14 -12.14
CA MET A 1 3.15 16.86 -11.30
C MET A 1 3.53 15.42 -11.50
N VAL A 2 4.75 15.19 -11.98
CA VAL A 2 5.32 13.85 -12.10
C VAL A 2 5.93 13.44 -10.75
N ARG A 3 5.52 12.28 -10.21
CA ARG A 3 6.02 11.81 -8.90
C ARG A 3 7.44 11.22 -8.99
N SER A 4 8.24 11.40 -7.95
CA SER A 4 9.61 10.87 -7.87
C SER A 4 9.75 9.55 -7.10
N TYR A 5 8.67 9.12 -6.44
CA TYR A 5 8.58 7.85 -5.70
C TYR A 5 7.29 7.14 -6.07
N PRO A 6 7.30 5.80 -6.05
CA PRO A 6 6.13 5.03 -6.41
C PRO A 6 5.06 5.12 -5.31
N ASN A 7 3.82 4.97 -5.73
CA ASN A 7 2.71 4.67 -4.83
C ASN A 7 2.49 3.16 -4.79
N ILE A 8 2.38 2.63 -3.59
CA ILE A 8 2.33 1.21 -3.30
C ILE A 8 1.05 0.90 -2.55
N VAL A 9 0.30 -0.08 -3.02
CA VAL A 9 -0.81 -0.67 -2.28
C VAL A 9 -0.29 -1.88 -1.54
N ILE A 10 -0.54 -1.96 -0.23
CA ILE A 10 -0.32 -3.19 0.56
C ILE A 10 -1.70 -3.69 0.95
N THR A 11 -2.12 -4.77 0.30
CA THR A 11 -3.42 -5.42 0.48
C THR A 11 -3.28 -6.85 0.98
N GLY A 12 -4.42 -7.51 1.23
CA GLY A 12 -4.52 -8.87 1.76
C GLY A 12 -5.57 -8.95 2.85
N THR A 13 -5.93 -10.17 3.24
CA THR A 13 -6.97 -10.42 4.24
C THR A 13 -6.64 -9.73 5.59
N PRO A 14 -7.63 -9.20 6.33
CA PRO A 14 -7.40 -8.69 7.69
C PRO A 14 -6.64 -9.69 8.57
N GLY A 15 -5.48 -9.29 9.11
CA GLY A 15 -4.62 -10.14 9.95
C GLY A 15 -3.36 -10.67 9.27
N THR A 16 -3.21 -10.51 7.95
CA THR A 16 -2.01 -10.96 7.21
C THR A 16 -0.76 -10.13 7.51
N GLY A 17 -0.90 -8.86 7.93
CA GLY A 17 0.23 -8.04 8.41
C GLY A 17 0.45 -6.71 7.69
N LYS A 18 -0.50 -6.25 6.88
CA LYS A 18 -0.41 -5.02 6.06
C LYS A 18 0.16 -3.81 6.80
N THR A 19 -0.47 -3.41 7.90
CA THR A 19 -0.04 -2.26 8.71
C THR A 19 1.38 -2.40 9.24
N SER A 20 1.81 -3.61 9.59
CA SER A 20 3.18 -3.87 10.06
C SER A 20 4.20 -3.70 8.94
N HIS A 21 3.91 -4.19 7.73
CA HIS A 21 4.76 -4.00 6.55
C HIS A 21 4.83 -2.53 6.15
N ALA A 22 3.67 -1.87 6.06
CA ALA A 22 3.56 -0.48 5.66
C ALA A 22 4.29 0.47 6.63
N ALA A 23 4.11 0.27 7.93
CA ALA A 23 4.78 1.07 8.96
C ALA A 23 6.30 0.84 8.94
N LEU A 24 6.75 -0.41 8.86
CA LEU A 24 8.18 -0.72 8.82
C LEU A 24 8.83 -0.16 7.55
N LEU A 25 8.19 -0.31 6.38
CA LEU A 25 8.66 0.25 5.11
C LEU A 25 8.80 1.77 5.19
N ALA A 26 7.77 2.48 5.68
CA ALA A 26 7.82 3.94 5.81
C ALA A 26 8.91 4.41 6.80
N SER A 27 9.06 3.73 7.94
CA SER A 27 10.05 4.10 8.97
C SER A 27 11.51 3.80 8.60
N SER A 28 11.72 2.76 7.79
CA SER A 28 13.06 2.28 7.45
C SER A 28 13.57 2.83 6.11
N TRP A 29 12.73 3.54 5.37
CA TRP A 29 13.14 4.26 4.18
C TRP A 29 13.93 5.54 4.56
N PRO A 30 15.09 5.81 3.94
CA PRO A 30 15.87 7.00 4.24
C PRO A 30 15.08 8.29 4.04
N ALA A 31 15.29 9.27 4.92
CA ALA A 31 14.75 10.61 4.72
C ALA A 31 15.37 11.26 3.45
N SER A 32 14.62 12.16 2.83
CA SER A 32 15.11 12.92 1.67
C SER A 32 16.36 13.71 2.05
N SER A 33 17.37 13.75 1.19
CA SER A 33 18.57 14.58 1.43
C SER A 33 18.24 16.08 1.51
N SER A 34 17.07 16.48 1.00
CA SER A 34 16.62 17.87 0.93
C SER A 34 15.58 18.26 1.98
N SER A 35 15.02 17.30 2.73
CA SER A 35 13.96 17.53 3.72
C SER A 35 13.99 16.49 4.83
N SER A 36 13.72 16.90 6.07
CA SER A 36 13.54 15.98 7.20
C SER A 36 12.25 15.15 7.13
N ALA A 37 11.41 15.37 6.12
CA ALA A 37 10.17 14.64 5.94
C ALA A 37 10.43 13.21 5.44
N GLN A 38 9.58 12.27 5.89
CA GLN A 38 9.58 10.91 5.37
C GLN A 38 9.14 10.93 3.91
N VAL A 39 9.92 10.23 3.09
CA VAL A 39 9.68 10.14 1.66
C VAL A 39 8.48 9.27 1.33
N LEU A 40 8.42 8.10 1.96
CA LEU A 40 7.29 7.20 1.85
C LEU A 40 6.31 7.48 2.99
N ARG A 41 5.06 7.73 2.65
CA ARG A 41 4.01 8.07 3.61
C ARG A 41 3.02 6.92 3.72
N HIS A 42 2.99 6.31 4.91
CA HIS A 42 2.01 5.30 5.24
C HIS A 42 0.64 5.92 5.53
N ILE A 43 -0.36 5.51 4.77
CA ILE A 43 -1.77 5.84 4.97
C ILE A 43 -2.50 4.55 5.32
N ASN A 44 -2.88 4.40 6.60
CA ASN A 44 -3.86 3.39 6.99
C ASN A 44 -5.26 3.90 6.61
N VAL A 45 -5.85 3.31 5.59
CA VAL A 45 -7.11 3.79 5.01
C VAL A 45 -8.25 3.64 6.00
N GLY A 46 -8.28 2.54 6.76
CA GLY A 46 -9.31 2.30 7.76
C GLY A 46 -9.33 3.37 8.87
N ASP A 47 -8.16 3.83 9.31
CA ASP A 47 -8.05 4.90 10.30
C ASP A 47 -8.34 6.27 9.69
N LEU A 48 -7.90 6.51 8.45
CA LEU A 48 -8.21 7.74 7.71
C LEU A 48 -9.72 7.93 7.55
N CYS A 49 -10.44 6.88 7.12
CA CYS A 49 -11.89 6.92 6.95
C CYS A 49 -12.61 7.28 8.26
N LYS A 50 -12.16 6.73 9.40
CA LYS A 50 -12.71 7.07 10.73
C LYS A 50 -12.42 8.52 11.11
N GLN A 51 -11.19 8.98 10.92
CA GLN A 51 -10.76 10.33 11.33
C GLN A 51 -11.45 11.43 10.50
N LYS A 52 -11.64 11.19 9.20
CA LYS A 52 -12.24 12.15 8.27
C LYS A 52 -13.74 11.95 8.07
N SER A 53 -14.33 10.94 8.72
CA SER A 53 -15.74 10.57 8.58
C SER A 53 -16.13 10.22 7.13
N PHE A 54 -15.27 9.48 6.44
CA PHE A 54 -15.54 8.91 5.10
C PHE A 54 -16.31 7.58 5.23
N THR A 55 -17.36 7.58 6.03
CA THR A 55 -18.18 6.39 6.30
C THR A 55 -19.64 6.73 6.06
N ILE A 56 -20.34 5.89 5.32
CA ILE A 56 -21.76 6.06 4.99
C ILE A 56 -22.62 5.52 6.14
N SER A 57 -22.37 4.26 6.51
CA SER A 57 -23.14 3.53 7.50
C SER A 57 -22.25 2.54 8.26
N TYR A 58 -22.74 2.04 9.40
CA TYR A 58 -22.10 0.94 10.12
C TYR A 58 -23.02 -0.27 10.05
N ASP A 59 -22.50 -1.39 9.57
CA ASP A 59 -23.23 -2.65 9.53
C ASP A 59 -22.94 -3.44 10.82
N GLU A 60 -23.96 -3.58 11.66
CA GLU A 60 -23.87 -4.33 12.92
C GLU A 60 -23.62 -5.83 12.72
N SER A 61 -24.08 -6.39 11.60
CA SER A 61 -23.97 -7.82 11.28
C SER A 61 -22.53 -8.18 10.93
N TRP A 62 -21.89 -7.34 10.12
CA TRP A 62 -20.50 -7.53 9.67
C TRP A 62 -19.48 -6.84 10.58
N GLN A 63 -19.97 -6.03 11.53
CA GLN A 63 -19.17 -5.17 12.40
C GLN A 63 -18.14 -4.36 11.61
N SER A 64 -18.59 -3.78 10.50
CA SER A 64 -17.78 -3.05 9.53
C SER A 64 -18.45 -1.72 9.18
N TYR A 65 -17.64 -0.75 8.76
CA TYR A 65 -18.15 0.49 8.20
C TYR A 65 -18.23 0.37 6.69
N GLU A 66 -19.33 0.82 6.12
CA GLU A 66 -19.43 1.11 4.70
C GLU A 66 -18.67 2.42 4.44
N VAL A 67 -17.66 2.35 3.57
CA VAL A 67 -16.78 3.48 3.27
C VAL A 67 -17.36 4.30 2.12
N ASP A 68 -17.29 5.62 2.25
CA ASP A 68 -17.59 6.55 1.16
C ASP A 68 -16.36 6.66 0.25
N GLU A 69 -16.30 5.79 -0.76
CA GLU A 69 -15.17 5.65 -1.67
C GLU A 69 -14.92 6.93 -2.46
N ASP A 70 -15.97 7.61 -2.94
CA ASP A 70 -15.84 8.87 -3.69
C ASP A 70 -15.11 9.93 -2.85
N LYS A 71 -15.51 10.13 -1.58
CA LYS A 71 -14.84 11.09 -0.69
C LYS A 71 -13.41 10.69 -0.36
N LEU A 72 -13.16 9.39 -0.20
CA LEU A 72 -11.83 8.85 0.05
C LEU A 72 -10.92 9.13 -1.15
N LEU A 73 -11.41 8.89 -2.36
CA LEU A 73 -10.67 9.10 -3.60
C LEU A 73 -10.41 10.60 -3.83
N ASP A 74 -11.42 11.45 -3.67
CA ASP A 74 -11.29 12.91 -3.79
C ASP A 74 -10.24 13.47 -2.82
N TYR A 75 -10.15 12.91 -1.61
CA TYR A 75 -9.17 13.31 -0.61
C TYR A 75 -7.74 12.86 -0.95
N LEU A 76 -7.57 11.65 -1.49
CA LEU A 76 -6.27 11.05 -1.77
C LEU A 76 -5.69 11.47 -3.13
N GLU A 77 -6.53 11.77 -4.13
CA GLU A 77 -6.12 12.21 -5.47
C GLU A 77 -4.96 13.23 -5.46
N PRO A 78 -5.06 14.38 -4.77
CA PRO A 78 -3.98 15.37 -4.78
C PRO A 78 -2.68 14.85 -4.14
N LEU A 79 -2.74 13.85 -3.25
CA LEU A 79 -1.58 13.31 -2.55
C LEU A 79 -0.78 12.31 -3.40
N THR A 80 -1.41 11.75 -4.44
CA THR A 80 -0.87 10.63 -5.22
C THR A 80 0.26 11.02 -6.17
N GLY A 81 0.46 12.30 -6.45
CA GLY A 81 1.37 12.76 -7.48
C GLY A 81 0.88 12.31 -8.86
N THR A 82 0.01 13.14 -9.45
CA THR A 82 -0.70 13.05 -10.76
C THR A 82 -0.36 11.89 -11.71
N ARG A 83 0.92 11.65 -12.01
CA ARG A 83 1.40 10.55 -12.86
C ARG A 83 2.82 10.11 -12.48
N ALA A 84 3.13 8.84 -12.72
CA ALA A 84 4.49 8.32 -12.70
C ALA A 84 5.28 8.82 -13.94
N PRO A 85 6.61 9.00 -13.84
CA PRO A 85 7.45 9.26 -15.01
C PRO A 85 7.51 8.00 -15.87
N GLU A 86 7.36 8.14 -17.17
CA GLU A 86 7.66 7.04 -18.09
C GLU A 86 9.17 6.76 -18.14
N PRO A 87 9.59 5.48 -18.24
CA PRO A 87 11.00 5.15 -18.47
C PRO A 87 11.53 5.85 -19.72
N GLU A 88 12.77 6.34 -19.66
CA GLU A 88 13.47 6.98 -20.79
C GLU A 88 12.88 8.34 -21.25
N ASP A 89 11.85 8.88 -20.59
CA ASP A 89 11.38 10.25 -20.81
C ASP A 89 12.22 11.24 -20.00
N GLU A 90 13.15 11.93 -20.69
CA GLU A 90 14.07 12.89 -20.07
C GLU A 90 13.35 14.12 -19.50
N GLU A 91 12.22 14.56 -20.09
CA GLU A 91 11.47 15.73 -19.62
C GLU A 91 10.73 15.41 -18.33
N GLU A 92 10.04 14.27 -18.27
CA GLU A 92 9.33 13.82 -17.07
C GLU A 92 10.30 13.47 -15.94
N THR A 93 11.44 12.85 -16.26
CA THR A 93 12.51 12.58 -15.29
C THR A 93 13.04 13.88 -14.69
N LYS A 94 13.22 14.92 -15.50
CA LYS A 94 13.66 16.24 -15.04
C LYS A 94 12.59 16.91 -14.17
N GLU A 95 11.32 16.88 -14.59
CA GLU A 95 10.20 17.40 -13.79
C GLU A 95 10.13 16.70 -12.42
N ALA A 96 10.26 15.37 -12.38
CA ALA A 96 10.24 14.59 -11.14
C ALA A 96 11.41 14.92 -10.20
N LYS A 97 12.61 15.21 -10.74
CA LYS A 97 13.78 15.64 -9.95
C LYS A 97 13.64 17.05 -9.39
N GLU A 98 13.01 17.95 -10.16
CA GLU A 98 12.81 19.35 -9.77
C GLU A 98 11.54 19.56 -8.92
N THR A 99 10.67 18.55 -8.85
CA THR A 99 9.45 18.57 -8.04
C THR A 99 9.82 18.73 -6.57
N GLN A 100 9.26 19.78 -5.96
CA GLN A 100 9.48 20.06 -4.54
C GLN A 100 8.92 18.95 -3.67
N ASP A 101 9.57 18.72 -2.52
CA ASP A 101 9.13 17.77 -1.52
C ASP A 101 7.89 18.29 -0.77
N THR A 102 6.72 18.16 -1.40
CA THR A 102 5.41 18.50 -0.84
C THR A 102 4.60 17.25 -0.53
N GLU A 103 3.48 17.41 0.20
CA GLU A 103 2.54 16.31 0.45
C GLU A 103 1.80 15.81 -0.80
N GLU A 104 1.97 16.45 -1.95
CA GLU A 104 1.29 16.11 -3.22
C GLU A 104 2.19 15.33 -4.18
N ARG A 105 3.43 15.03 -3.78
CA ARG A 105 4.47 14.46 -4.65
C ARG A 105 4.35 12.96 -4.93
N GLY A 106 3.31 12.28 -4.43
CA GLY A 106 3.23 10.82 -4.38
C GLY A 106 4.02 10.21 -3.22
N GLY A 107 4.57 9.01 -3.43
CA GLY A 107 5.27 8.24 -2.41
C GLY A 107 4.33 7.64 -1.36
N LEU A 108 3.11 7.28 -1.75
CA LEU A 108 2.11 6.75 -0.83
C LEU A 108 2.28 5.25 -0.59
N ILE A 109 2.07 4.81 0.65
CA ILE A 109 1.86 3.41 0.99
C ILE A 109 0.43 3.29 1.51
N LEU A 110 -0.47 2.79 0.65
CA LEU A 110 -1.89 2.61 0.95
C LEU A 110 -2.09 1.23 1.62
N ASP A 111 -2.39 1.23 2.92
CA ASP A 111 -2.72 0.04 3.70
C ASP A 111 -4.25 -0.10 3.79
N TRP A 112 -4.80 -1.05 3.01
CA TRP A 112 -6.22 -1.43 3.08
C TRP A 112 -6.44 -2.90 2.72
N HIS A 113 -7.62 -3.44 3.01
CA HIS A 113 -7.92 -4.87 2.78
C HIS A 113 -8.48 -5.15 1.38
N THR A 114 -8.75 -4.10 0.61
CA THR A 114 -9.33 -4.08 -0.72
C THR A 114 -8.51 -3.11 -1.56
N CYS A 115 -8.43 -3.35 -2.87
CA CYS A 115 -7.58 -2.62 -3.79
C CYS A 115 -8.25 -2.22 -5.12
N ASP A 116 -9.42 -2.73 -5.43
CA ASP A 116 -10.18 -2.40 -6.65
C ASP A 116 -10.64 -0.92 -6.74
N VAL A 117 -10.80 -0.27 -5.59
CA VAL A 117 -11.19 1.14 -5.47
C VAL A 117 -10.19 2.13 -6.06
N TRP A 118 -8.90 1.78 -6.13
CA TRP A 118 -7.87 2.74 -6.53
C TRP A 118 -7.78 2.84 -8.06
N PRO A 119 -7.79 4.05 -8.64
CA PRO A 119 -7.51 4.21 -10.06
C PRO A 119 -6.15 3.61 -10.43
N GLU A 120 -6.09 2.80 -11.49
CA GLU A 120 -4.86 2.10 -11.92
C GLU A 120 -3.65 3.06 -12.06
N ARG A 121 -3.88 4.27 -12.59
CA ARG A 121 -2.85 5.32 -12.73
C ARG A 121 -2.20 5.76 -11.41
N TRP A 122 -2.86 5.54 -10.27
CA TRP A 122 -2.30 5.89 -8.97
C TRP A 122 -1.23 4.91 -8.55
N VAL A 123 -1.30 3.64 -8.96
CA VAL A 123 -0.61 2.54 -8.30
C VAL A 123 0.52 2.03 -9.19
N ASP A 124 1.73 1.99 -8.63
CA ASP A 124 2.90 1.45 -9.33
C ASP A 124 3.20 0.00 -8.92
N LEU A 125 2.77 -0.40 -7.71
CA LEU A 125 2.96 -1.73 -7.14
C LEU A 125 1.78 -2.11 -6.23
N VAL A 126 1.27 -3.32 -6.40
CA VAL A 126 0.30 -3.96 -5.50
C VAL A 126 0.98 -5.14 -4.81
N VAL A 127 1.15 -5.04 -3.49
CA VAL A 127 1.66 -6.11 -2.65
C VAL A 127 0.48 -6.83 -2.01
N VAL A 128 0.26 -8.09 -2.36
CA VAL A 128 -0.78 -8.93 -1.75
C VAL A 128 -0.15 -9.81 -0.69
N LEU A 129 -0.46 -9.55 0.57
CA LEU A 129 0.02 -10.36 1.70
C LEU A 129 -0.91 -11.55 1.94
N SER A 130 -0.32 -12.75 1.95
CA SER A 130 -0.97 -14.00 2.32
C SER A 130 -0.42 -14.55 3.64
N CYS A 131 -1.16 -15.41 4.31
CA CYS A 131 -0.76 -16.06 5.55
C CYS A 131 -1.42 -17.44 5.66
N ASP A 132 -0.72 -18.42 6.22
CA ASP A 132 -1.34 -19.69 6.58
C ASP A 132 -2.62 -19.46 7.41
N HIS A 133 -3.68 -20.15 7.03
CA HIS A 133 -5.02 -19.93 7.59
C HIS A 133 -5.05 -20.23 9.11
N GLN A 134 -4.28 -21.20 9.60
CA GLN A 134 -4.24 -21.51 11.05
C GLN A 134 -3.54 -20.39 11.82
N LYS A 135 -2.45 -19.83 11.26
CA LYS A 135 -1.78 -18.67 11.84
C LYS A 135 -2.67 -17.43 11.79
N LEU A 136 -3.37 -17.20 10.68
CA LEU A 136 -4.32 -16.11 10.54
C LEU A 136 -5.43 -16.19 11.60
N TRP A 137 -6.00 -17.38 11.79
CA TRP A 137 -6.99 -17.65 12.83
C TRP A 137 -6.48 -17.25 14.22
N GLN A 138 -5.30 -17.73 14.61
CA GLN A 138 -4.69 -17.41 15.91
C GLN A 138 -4.45 -15.90 16.08
N ARG A 139 -4.04 -15.21 15.02
CA ARG A 139 -3.85 -13.74 15.04
C ARG A 139 -5.17 -13.00 15.26
N LEU A 140 -6.23 -13.41 14.59
CA LEU A 140 -7.56 -12.79 14.72
C LEU A 140 -8.21 -13.08 16.08
N GLU A 141 -8.06 -14.31 16.58
CA GLU A 141 -8.50 -14.69 17.94
C GLU A 141 -7.80 -13.85 19.00
N LYS A 142 -6.47 -13.70 18.90
CA LYS A 142 -5.68 -12.85 19.81
C LYS A 142 -6.09 -11.37 19.77
N ARG A 143 -6.64 -10.89 18.65
CA ARG A 143 -7.20 -9.54 18.50
C ARG A 143 -8.61 -9.41 19.09
N GLY A 144 -9.20 -10.50 19.59
CA GLY A 144 -10.53 -10.50 20.21
C GLY A 144 -11.68 -10.40 19.21
N TYR A 145 -11.48 -10.83 17.95
CA TYR A 145 -12.53 -10.83 16.95
C TYR A 145 -13.59 -11.89 17.30
N PRO A 146 -14.88 -11.64 17.06
CA PRO A 146 -15.90 -12.69 17.23
C PRO A 146 -15.68 -13.86 16.28
N LEU A 147 -16.02 -15.07 16.71
CA LEU A 147 -15.79 -16.31 15.97
C LEU A 147 -16.31 -16.25 14.52
N GLN A 148 -17.50 -15.69 14.31
CA GLN A 148 -18.09 -15.53 12.98
C GLN A 148 -17.20 -14.69 12.05
N LYS A 149 -16.66 -13.58 12.55
CA LYS A 149 -15.76 -12.71 11.80
C LYS A 149 -14.39 -13.35 11.56
N ILE A 150 -13.90 -14.14 12.52
CA ILE A 150 -12.67 -14.93 12.32
C ILE A 150 -12.88 -15.93 11.17
N GLN A 151 -13.99 -16.67 11.20
CA GLN A 151 -14.32 -17.66 10.19
C GLN A 151 -14.44 -17.03 8.80
N GLU A 152 -15.18 -15.92 8.68
CA GLU A 152 -15.33 -15.17 7.43
C GLU A 152 -13.97 -14.75 6.84
N ASN A 153 -13.11 -14.10 7.63
CA ASN A 153 -11.78 -13.68 7.15
C ASN A 153 -10.91 -14.89 6.80
N ASN A 154 -10.97 -15.95 7.60
CA ASN A 154 -10.22 -17.17 7.33
C ASN A 154 -10.66 -17.85 6.03
N ASP A 155 -11.97 -17.90 5.77
CA ASP A 155 -12.53 -18.43 4.53
C ASP A 155 -12.14 -17.55 3.34
N ALA A 156 -12.14 -16.22 3.49
CA ALA A 156 -11.67 -15.28 2.47
C ALA A 156 -10.19 -15.49 2.11
N GLU A 157 -9.32 -15.77 3.09
CA GLU A 157 -7.91 -16.11 2.86
C GLU A 157 -7.78 -17.45 2.11
N ILE A 158 -8.51 -18.48 2.55
CA ILE A 158 -8.49 -19.81 1.90
C ILE A 158 -8.95 -19.72 0.44
N MET A 159 -9.97 -18.90 0.17
CA MET A 159 -10.52 -18.69 -1.16
C MET A 159 -9.73 -17.65 -1.98
N GLN A 160 -8.66 -17.08 -1.44
CA GLN A 160 -7.79 -16.11 -2.11
C GLN A 160 -8.54 -14.87 -2.63
N VAL A 161 -9.62 -14.45 -1.96
CA VAL A 161 -10.53 -13.40 -2.43
C VAL A 161 -9.77 -12.11 -2.79
N VAL A 162 -8.89 -11.64 -1.89
CA VAL A 162 -8.15 -10.39 -2.10
C VAL A 162 -7.09 -10.51 -3.20
N LEU A 163 -6.54 -11.72 -3.40
CA LEU A 163 -5.57 -11.96 -4.47
C LEU A 163 -6.25 -11.96 -5.84
N ASP A 164 -7.41 -12.59 -5.95
CA ASP A 164 -8.18 -12.59 -7.18
C ASP A 164 -8.68 -11.18 -7.52
N GLU A 165 -9.15 -10.42 -6.53
CA GLU A 165 -9.51 -9.00 -6.70
C GLU A 165 -8.33 -8.16 -7.25
N ALA A 166 -7.12 -8.35 -6.72
CA ALA A 166 -5.94 -7.68 -7.22
C ALA A 166 -5.63 -8.06 -8.68
N ARG A 167 -5.76 -9.34 -9.03
CA ARG A 167 -5.52 -9.85 -10.40
C ARG A 167 -6.56 -9.38 -11.41
N GLU A 168 -7.78 -9.11 -10.96
CA GLU A 168 -8.85 -8.55 -11.79
C GLU A 168 -8.69 -7.04 -12.00
N SER A 169 -8.11 -6.35 -11.02
CA SER A 169 -8.01 -4.88 -10.99
C SER A 169 -6.70 -4.32 -11.57
N TYR A 170 -5.62 -5.09 -11.55
CA TYR A 170 -4.27 -4.63 -11.92
C TYR A 170 -3.56 -5.57 -12.89
N PRO A 171 -2.62 -5.05 -13.70
CA PRO A 171 -1.80 -5.88 -14.56
C PRO A 171 -0.87 -6.77 -13.73
N ALA A 172 -0.62 -7.99 -14.22
CA ALA A 172 0.11 -9.02 -13.48
C ALA A 172 1.53 -8.60 -13.08
N GLU A 173 2.19 -7.75 -13.88
CA GLU A 173 3.51 -7.21 -13.60
C GLU A 173 3.56 -6.21 -12.43
N ALA A 174 2.42 -5.61 -12.08
CA ALA A 174 2.30 -4.70 -10.94
C ALA A 174 2.00 -5.46 -9.64
N ILE A 175 1.67 -6.75 -9.69
CA ILE A 175 1.24 -7.54 -8.53
C ILE A 175 2.39 -8.38 -8.00
N VAL A 176 2.65 -8.27 -6.70
CA VAL A 176 3.63 -9.09 -5.98
C VAL A 176 2.95 -9.76 -4.79
N GLU A 177 2.93 -11.09 -4.82
CA GLU A 177 2.44 -11.92 -3.73
C GLU A 177 3.56 -12.18 -2.72
N LEU A 178 3.30 -11.90 -1.43
CA LEU A 178 4.24 -12.14 -0.34
C LEU A 178 3.55 -12.93 0.79
N THR A 179 4.26 -13.92 1.32
CA THR A 179 3.82 -14.66 2.51
C THR A 179 4.27 -13.93 3.77
N SER A 180 3.39 -13.84 4.78
CA SER A 180 3.63 -13.09 6.02
C SER A 180 3.13 -13.88 7.24
N GLU A 181 3.97 -14.77 7.74
CA GLU A 181 3.64 -15.70 8.83
C GLU A 181 4.40 -15.41 10.13
N GLU A 182 5.65 -14.98 10.04
CA GLU A 182 6.54 -14.69 11.16
C GLU A 182 7.12 -13.27 11.07
N ALA A 183 7.77 -12.81 12.15
CA ALA A 183 8.40 -11.48 12.18
C ALA A 183 9.54 -11.35 11.15
N SER A 184 10.28 -12.43 10.90
CA SER A 184 11.33 -12.48 9.86
C SER A 184 10.77 -12.20 8.47
N ASP A 185 9.57 -12.72 8.16
CA ASP A 185 8.94 -12.52 6.87
C ASP A 185 8.64 -11.03 6.64
N VAL A 186 8.24 -10.31 7.69
CA VAL A 186 7.99 -8.85 7.60
C VAL A 186 9.28 -8.11 7.21
N GLU A 187 10.41 -8.45 7.83
CA GLU A 187 11.70 -7.83 7.54
C GLU A 187 12.16 -8.15 6.10
N GLU A 188 12.10 -9.43 5.71
CA GLU A 188 12.48 -9.88 4.36
C GLU A 188 11.58 -9.28 3.27
N ASN A 189 10.27 -9.25 3.50
CA ASN A 189 9.30 -8.65 2.59
C ASN A 189 9.54 -7.14 2.42
N VAL A 190 9.83 -6.42 3.50
CA VAL A 190 10.14 -4.99 3.44
C VAL A 190 11.42 -4.75 2.63
N GLU A 191 12.48 -5.53 2.83
CA GLU A 191 13.71 -5.41 2.03
C GLU A 191 13.46 -5.71 0.55
N ARG A 192 12.61 -6.70 0.24
CA ARG A 192 12.18 -6.98 -1.15
C ARG A 192 11.43 -5.80 -1.77
N ILE A 193 10.51 -5.18 -1.03
CA ILE A 193 9.76 -4.00 -1.50
C ILE A 193 10.72 -2.82 -1.70
N LYS A 194 11.68 -2.59 -0.79
CA LYS A 194 12.70 -1.55 -0.96
C LYS A 194 13.53 -1.74 -2.24
N SER A 195 13.98 -2.97 -2.48
CA SER A 195 14.73 -3.30 -3.69
C SER A 195 13.91 -3.01 -4.95
N TRP A 196 12.60 -3.30 -4.92
CA TRP A 196 11.70 -2.95 -6.01
C TRP A 196 11.59 -1.43 -6.21
N ILE A 197 11.45 -0.65 -5.13
CA ILE A 197 11.39 0.82 -5.21
C ILE A 197 12.69 1.38 -5.83
N ASP A 198 13.85 0.87 -5.42
CA ASP A 198 15.14 1.29 -5.98
C ASP A 198 15.24 0.98 -7.47
N GLN A 199 14.77 -0.19 -7.89
CA GLN A 199 14.75 -0.57 -9.31
C GLN A 199 13.77 0.30 -10.10
N TRP A 200 12.58 0.56 -9.56
CA TRP A 200 11.58 1.45 -10.16
C TRP A 200 12.14 2.86 -10.37
N ARG A 201 12.87 3.39 -9.39
CA ARG A 201 13.53 4.70 -9.47
C ARG A 201 14.69 4.68 -10.47
N LYS A 202 15.54 3.66 -10.45
CA LYS A 202 16.66 3.49 -11.39
C LYS A 202 16.19 3.45 -12.84
N ALA A 203 15.14 2.69 -13.13
CA ALA A 203 14.54 2.58 -14.47
C ALA A 203 14.04 3.93 -15.02
N ARG A 204 13.75 4.88 -14.13
CA ARG A 204 13.26 6.23 -14.45
C ARG A 204 14.33 7.32 -14.27
N GLY A 205 15.60 6.94 -14.16
CA GLY A 205 16.70 7.91 -13.98
C GLY A 205 16.66 8.70 -12.68
N LEU A 206 15.89 8.24 -11.67
CA LEU A 206 15.68 8.87 -10.36
C LEU A 206 16.57 8.28 -9.25
N ALA A 207 17.56 7.48 -9.61
CA ALA A 207 18.50 6.91 -8.65
C ALA A 207 19.30 8.02 -7.95
N ASP A 208 19.47 7.90 -6.64
CA ASP A 208 20.35 8.80 -5.89
C ASP A 208 21.80 8.51 -6.32
N GLU A 209 22.54 9.51 -6.81
CA GLU A 209 23.92 9.37 -7.28
C GLU A 209 24.92 8.96 -6.17
N ALA A 210 24.46 8.80 -4.93
CA ALA A 210 25.29 8.60 -3.74
C ALA A 210 25.53 7.14 -3.31
N ALA A 211 25.21 6.14 -4.14
CA ALA A 211 25.42 4.72 -3.83
C ALA A 211 26.46 4.04 -4.73
N GLN A 212 27.64 4.67 -4.89
CA GLN A 212 28.87 4.04 -5.41
C GLN A 212 29.95 4.03 -4.34
#